data_AF-A0A523VV89-F1
#
_entry.id   AF-A0A523VV89-F1
#
_cell.length_a   1.000
_cell.length_b   1.000
_cell.length_c   1.000
_cell.angle_alpha   90.00
_cell.angle_beta   90.00
_cell.angle_gamma   90.00
#
_symmetry.space_group_name_H-M   'P 1'
#
loop_
_entity.id
_entity.type
_entity.pdbx_description
1 polymer ?
#
loop_
_entity_poly.entity_id
_entity_poly.type
_entity_poly.pdbx_seq_one_letter_code
_entity_poly.pdbx_strand_id
1 'polypeptide(L)'
;MIKIIIELIASIYIILIGVAMLSMWLFLLIKREVPELKTKPTQIFFHLIAEFLTSIMLILGGFGYITNQSWGVAIFFIAIGMTIYSTINAAGFYGQLKDWPIFITLLVFTLISLLIMSLIILVEFQVL
;
A
#
# COMPACT_ATOMS: atom_id res chain seq x y z
N MET A 1 -7.32 -23.75 -9.69
CA MET A 1 -8.46 -23.07 -9.01
C MET A 1 -7.95 -22.22 -7.85
N ILE A 2 -7.17 -22.79 -6.91
CA ILE A 2 -6.57 -22.07 -5.78
C ILE A 2 -5.73 -20.87 -6.25
N LYS A 3 -4.84 -21.06 -7.23
CA LYS A 3 -4.06 -19.98 -7.88
C LYS A 3 -4.93 -18.76 -8.25
N ILE A 4 -5.91 -18.96 -9.13
CA ILE A 4 -6.81 -17.88 -9.62
C ILE A 4 -7.50 -17.13 -8.46
N ILE A 5 -7.90 -17.85 -7.40
CA ILE A 5 -8.55 -17.23 -6.23
C ILE A 5 -7.55 -16.35 -5.47
N ILE A 6 -6.32 -16.82 -5.24
CA ILE A 6 -5.27 -16.04 -4.57
C ILE A 6 -4.94 -14.78 -5.37
N GLU A 7 -4.76 -14.93 -6.68
CA GLU A 7 -4.45 -13.84 -7.61
C GLU A 7 -5.53 -12.75 -7.59
N LEU A 8 -6.80 -13.16 -7.63
CA LEU A 8 -7.95 -12.26 -7.56
C LEU A 8 -8.02 -11.52 -6.21
N ILE A 9 -7.88 -12.25 -5.10
CA ILE A 9 -7.90 -11.66 -3.75
C ILE A 9 -6.77 -10.64 -3.59
N ALA A 10 -5.55 -11.00 -3.99
CA ALA A 10 -4.39 -10.13 -3.86
C ALA A 10 -4.55 -8.84 -4.67
N SER A 11 -5.09 -8.96 -5.88
CA SER A 11 -5.30 -7.81 -6.75
C SER A 11 -6.40 -6.88 -6.25
N ILE A 12 -7.54 -7.43 -5.81
CA ILE A 12 -8.61 -6.63 -5.18
C ILE A 12 -8.06 -5.91 -3.95
N TYR A 13 -7.32 -6.63 -3.11
CA TYR A 13 -6.70 -6.07 -1.91
C TYR A 13 -5.83 -4.85 -2.23
N ILE A 14 -4.85 -4.98 -3.13
CA ILE A 14 -3.95 -3.85 -3.41
C ILE A 14 -4.65 -2.68 -4.11
N ILE A 15 -5.65 -2.94 -4.97
CA ILE A 15 -6.45 -1.86 -5.57
C ILE A 15 -7.21 -1.09 -4.49
N LEU A 16 -7.85 -1.80 -3.54
CA LEU A 16 -8.58 -1.16 -2.45
C LEU A 16 -7.66 -0.32 -1.57
N ILE A 17 -6.48 -0.83 -1.23
CA ILE A 17 -5.48 -0.07 -0.45
C ILE A 17 -5.01 1.15 -1.22
N GLY A 18 -4.73 1.03 -2.52
CA GLY A 18 -4.31 2.15 -3.36
C GLY A 18 -5.37 3.24 -3.44
N VAL A 19 -6.63 2.87 -3.69
CA VAL A 19 -7.76 3.81 -3.73
C VAL A 19 -7.98 4.47 -2.36
N ALA A 20 -7.91 3.70 -1.26
CA ALA A 20 -8.07 4.22 0.09
C ALA A 20 -6.96 5.21 0.46
N MET A 21 -5.70 4.87 0.20
CA MET A 21 -4.54 5.74 0.45
C MET A 21 -4.65 7.04 -0.35
N LEU A 22 -4.94 6.94 -1.66
CA LEU A 22 -5.11 8.12 -2.52
C LEU A 22 -6.24 9.01 -2.02
N SER A 23 -7.39 8.42 -1.71
CA SER A 23 -8.57 9.16 -1.25
C SER A 23 -8.33 9.84 0.10
N MET A 24 -7.68 9.14 1.04
CA MET A 24 -7.32 9.67 2.35
C MET A 24 -6.42 10.91 2.23
N TRP A 25 -5.33 10.81 1.46
CA TRP A 25 -4.40 11.93 1.28
C TRP A 25 -5.05 13.13 0.59
N LEU A 26 -5.84 12.89 -0.47
CA LEU A 26 -6.60 13.95 -1.13
C LEU A 26 -7.57 14.63 -0.16
N PHE A 27 -8.28 13.85 0.66
CA PHE A 27 -9.20 14.37 1.66
C PHE A 27 -8.49 15.28 2.68
N LEU A 28 -7.38 14.82 3.28
CA LEU A 28 -6.61 15.59 4.25
C LEU A 28 -6.06 16.90 3.67
N LEU A 29 -5.59 16.86 2.41
CA LEU A 29 -5.12 18.04 1.69
C LEU A 29 -6.26 19.05 1.45
N ILE A 30 -7.43 18.58 0.99
CA ILE A 30 -8.61 19.44 0.77
C ILE A 30 -9.07 20.07 2.09
N LYS A 31 -9.07 19.31 3.19
CA LYS A 31 -9.43 19.79 4.53
C LYS A 31 -8.38 20.67 5.18
N ARG A 32 -7.17 20.76 4.59
CA ARG A 32 -6.02 21.47 5.15
C ARG A 32 -5.62 20.93 6.52
N GLU A 33 -5.81 19.63 6.73
CA GLU A 33 -5.50 18.90 7.97
C GLU A 33 -4.08 18.33 7.99
N VAL A 34 -3.17 18.93 7.21
CA VAL A 34 -1.75 18.57 7.11
C VAL A 34 -0.89 19.72 7.63
N PRO A 35 -0.70 19.86 8.96
CA PRO A 35 0.07 20.95 9.56
C PRO A 35 1.54 20.99 9.11
N GLU A 36 2.09 19.85 8.70
CA GLU A 36 3.46 19.68 8.20
C GLU A 36 3.73 20.50 6.94
N LEU A 37 2.70 20.89 6.18
CA LEU A 37 2.84 21.81 5.05
C LEU A 37 3.43 23.17 5.47
N LYS A 38 3.27 23.58 6.73
CA LYS A 38 3.85 24.81 7.28
C LYS A 38 5.09 24.54 8.11
N THR A 39 5.12 23.47 8.89
CA THR A 39 6.19 23.23 9.87
C THR A 39 7.39 22.51 9.25
N LYS A 40 7.18 21.63 8.26
CA LYS A 40 8.22 20.79 7.63
C LYS A 40 7.94 20.58 6.13
N PRO A 41 7.87 21.67 5.32
CA PRO A 41 7.35 21.63 3.96
C PRO A 41 8.09 20.66 3.02
N THR A 42 9.42 20.62 3.09
CA THR A 42 10.20 19.71 2.24
C THR A 42 9.94 18.25 2.60
N GLN A 43 9.87 17.92 3.89
CA GLN A 43 9.65 16.54 4.35
C GLN A 43 8.27 16.04 3.91
N ILE A 44 7.21 16.82 4.15
CA ILE A 44 5.85 16.42 3.79
C ILE A 44 5.67 16.34 2.27
N PHE A 45 6.34 17.19 1.50
CA PHE A 45 6.25 17.14 0.04
C PHE A 45 6.77 15.82 -0.52
N PHE A 46 7.95 15.38 -0.08
CA PHE A 46 8.50 14.08 -0.51
C PHE A 46 7.71 12.90 0.06
N HIS A 47 7.14 13.04 1.27
CA HIS A 47 6.24 12.03 1.83
C HIS A 47 4.99 11.86 0.94
N LEU A 48 4.33 12.96 0.57
CA LEU A 48 3.17 12.93 -0.34
C LEU A 48 3.52 12.33 -1.70
N ILE A 49 4.69 12.66 -2.28
CA ILE A 49 5.15 12.04 -3.53
C ILE A 49 5.25 10.52 -3.36
N ALA A 50 5.88 10.04 -2.29
CA ALA A 50 6.04 8.61 -2.04
C ALA A 50 4.67 7.91 -1.89
N GLU A 51 3.75 8.51 -1.15
CA GLU A 51 2.40 7.97 -0.92
C GLU A 51 1.56 7.97 -2.21
N PHE A 52 1.60 9.05 -3.01
CA PHE A 52 0.91 9.08 -4.30
C PHE A 52 1.48 8.08 -5.29
N LEU A 53 2.81 7.96 -5.40
CA LEU A 53 3.43 6.94 -6.25
C LEU A 53 3.05 5.53 -5.80
N THR A 54 3.06 5.27 -4.49
CA THR A 54 2.62 3.99 -3.92
C THR A 54 1.18 3.69 -4.33
N SER A 55 0.26 4.63 -4.10
CA SER A 55 -1.16 4.46 -4.40
C SER A 55 -1.43 4.19 -5.90
N ILE A 56 -0.75 4.91 -6.80
CA ILE A 56 -0.86 4.72 -8.24
C ILE A 56 -0.31 3.35 -8.63
N MET A 57 0.85 2.95 -8.11
CA MET A 57 1.47 1.66 -8.42
C MET A 57 0.61 0.50 -7.90
N LEU A 58 -0.05 0.63 -6.75
CA LEU A 58 -0.99 -0.38 -6.24
C LEU A 58 -2.18 -0.57 -7.17
N ILE A 59 -2.78 0.52 -7.65
CA ILE A 59 -3.93 0.47 -8.56
C ILE A 59 -3.50 -0.13 -9.90
N LEU A 60 -2.38 0.33 -10.48
CA LEU A 60 -1.86 -0.19 -11.75
C LEU A 60 -1.44 -1.65 -11.62
N GLY A 61 -0.72 -2.01 -10.55
CA GLY A 61 -0.27 -3.37 -10.29
C GLY A 61 -1.44 -4.34 -10.19
N GLY A 62 -2.47 -4.00 -9.41
CA GLY A 62 -3.64 -4.88 -9.27
C GLY A 62 -4.45 -4.98 -10.56
N PHE A 63 -4.59 -3.88 -11.31
CA PHE A 63 -5.25 -3.90 -12.61
C PHE A 63 -4.47 -4.76 -13.63
N GLY A 64 -3.16 -4.56 -13.74
CA GLY A 64 -2.29 -5.34 -14.61
C GLY A 64 -2.29 -6.82 -14.27
N TYR A 65 -2.34 -7.15 -12.98
CA TYR A 65 -2.37 -8.52 -12.51
C TYR A 65 -3.70 -9.22 -12.85
N ILE A 66 -4.87 -8.61 -12.57
CA ILE A 66 -6.19 -9.19 -12.93
C ILE A 66 -6.37 -9.32 -14.44
N THR A 67 -5.82 -8.38 -15.21
CA THR A 67 -5.94 -8.39 -16.67
C THR A 67 -4.85 -9.22 -17.36
N ASN A 68 -4.08 -10.02 -16.60
CA ASN A 68 -3.02 -10.91 -17.08
C ASN A 68 -1.98 -10.20 -17.97
N GLN A 69 -1.64 -8.96 -17.62
CA GLN A 69 -0.60 -8.21 -18.33
C GLN A 69 0.79 -8.65 -17.86
N SER A 70 1.74 -8.76 -18.80
CA SER A 70 3.11 -9.21 -18.51
C SER A 70 3.85 -8.32 -17.50
N TRP A 71 3.49 -7.04 -17.43
CA TRP A 71 4.06 -6.08 -16.48
C TRP A 71 3.36 -6.09 -15.11
N GLY A 72 2.17 -6.71 -15.00
CA GLY A 72 1.32 -6.66 -13.80
C GLY A 72 2.02 -7.22 -12.57
N VAL A 73 2.66 -8.38 -12.69
CA VAL A 73 3.41 -9.06 -11.61
C VAL A 73 4.55 -8.19 -11.08
N ALA A 74 5.31 -7.55 -11.98
CA ALA A 74 6.43 -6.71 -11.60
C ALA A 74 5.96 -5.47 -10.82
N ILE A 75 4.93 -4.78 -11.34
CA ILE A 75 4.37 -3.60 -10.66
C ILE A 75 3.70 -3.98 -9.34
N PHE A 76 3.03 -5.15 -9.26
CA PHE A 76 2.48 -5.68 -8.01
C PHE A 76 3.55 -5.76 -6.91
N PHE A 77 4.70 -6.38 -7.20
CA PHE A 77 5.76 -6.55 -6.19
C PHE A 77 6.40 -5.25 -5.77
N ILE A 78 6.60 -4.31 -6.71
CA ILE A 78 7.07 -2.96 -6.39
C ILE A 78 6.06 -2.26 -5.47
N ALA A 79 4.80 -2.25 -5.85
CA ALA A 79 3.74 -1.56 -5.12
C ALA A 79 3.54 -2.12 -3.71
N ILE A 80 3.44 -3.44 -3.55
CA ILE A 80 3.23 -4.05 -2.24
C ILE A 80 4.45 -3.86 -1.32
N GLY A 81 5.67 -3.83 -1.86
CA GLY A 81 6.87 -3.49 -1.12
C GLY A 81 6.87 -2.03 -0.63
N MET A 82 6.46 -1.09 -1.48
CA MET A 82 6.28 0.31 -1.10
C MET A 82 5.23 0.47 0.01
N THR A 83 4.12 -0.26 -0.06
CA THR A 83 3.07 -0.27 0.98
C THR A 83 3.59 -0.80 2.31
N ILE A 84 4.31 -1.92 2.31
CA ILE A 84 4.91 -2.51 3.53
C ILE A 84 5.83 -1.49 4.20
N TYR A 85 6.68 -0.81 3.43
CA TYR A 85 7.54 0.24 3.95
C TYR A 85 6.72 1.41 4.52
N SER A 86 5.73 1.90 3.78
CA SER A 86 4.86 3.02 4.19
C SER A 86 4.12 2.71 5.50
N THR A 87 3.50 1.54 5.63
CA THR A 87 2.74 1.15 6.83
C THR A 87 3.64 0.98 8.05
N ILE A 88 4.87 0.45 7.90
CA ILE A 88 5.86 0.38 8.98
C ILE A 88 6.27 1.79 9.41
N ASN A 89 6.59 2.67 8.45
CA ASN A 89 7.00 4.03 8.74
C ASN A 89 5.89 4.82 9.45
N ALA A 90 4.66 4.72 8.96
CA ALA A 90 3.49 5.35 9.57
C ALA A 90 3.19 4.77 10.98
N ALA A 91 3.33 3.46 11.17
CA ALA A 91 3.17 2.86 12.50
C ALA A 91 4.15 3.48 13.50
N GLY A 92 5.43 3.64 13.14
CA GLY A 92 6.41 4.30 14.01
C GLY A 92 5.98 5.70 14.47
N PHE A 93 5.41 6.49 13.56
CA PHE A 93 4.88 7.83 13.87
C PHE A 93 3.71 7.77 14.89
N TYR A 94 2.69 6.95 14.63
CA TYR A 94 1.55 6.84 15.54
C TYR A 94 1.92 6.20 16.89
N GLY A 95 2.91 5.31 16.90
CA GLY A 95 3.50 4.79 18.13
C GLY A 95 4.14 5.89 19.00
N GLN A 96 4.83 6.86 18.39
CA GLN A 96 5.38 8.02 19.12
C GLN A 96 4.27 8.93 19.67
N LEU A 97 3.17 9.09 18.93
CA LEU A 97 1.99 9.82 19.39
C LEU A 97 1.18 9.07 20.46
N LYS A 98 1.53 7.81 20.76
CA LYS A 98 0.77 6.88 21.63
C LYS A 98 -0.65 6.63 21.14
N ASP A 99 -0.89 6.79 19.84
CA ASP A 99 -2.14 6.40 19.19
C ASP A 99 -2.10 4.90 18.90
N TRP A 100 -2.31 4.11 19.96
CA TRP A 100 -2.23 2.65 19.90
C TRP A 100 -3.22 2.01 18.91
N PRO A 101 -4.48 2.49 18.78
CA PRO A 101 -5.40 1.97 17.77
C PRO A 101 -4.82 2.04 16.36
N ILE A 102 -4.39 3.22 15.90
CA ILE A 102 -3.85 3.37 14.54
C ILE A 102 -2.54 2.61 14.38
N PHE A 103 -1.66 2.66 15.39
CA PHE A 103 -0.42 1.89 15.41
C PHE A 103 -0.67 0.39 15.17
N ILE A 104 -1.59 -0.23 15.91
CA ILE A 104 -1.92 -1.65 15.77
C ILE A 104 -2.53 -1.94 14.40
N THR A 105 -3.45 -1.10 13.92
CA THR A 105 -4.06 -1.26 12.60
C THR A 105 -3.02 -1.27 11.48
N LEU A 106 -2.06 -0.34 11.52
CA LEU A 106 -0.98 -0.27 10.52
C LEU A 106 -0.06 -1.49 10.58
N LEU A 107 0.25 -2.02 11.77
CA LEU A 107 0.99 -3.27 11.90
C LEU A 107 0.24 -4.47 11.32
N VAL A 108 -1.08 -4.56 11.56
CA VAL A 108 -1.91 -5.62 10.96
C VAL A 108 -1.90 -5.51 9.44
N PHE A 109 -1.99 -4.30 8.87
CA PHE A 109 -1.88 -4.09 7.42
C PHE A 109 -0.52 -4.47 6.86
N THR A 110 0.57 -4.19 7.58
CA THR A 110 1.91 -4.68 7.22
C THR A 110 1.94 -6.20 7.14
N LEU A 111 1.40 -6.89 8.15
CA LEU A 111 1.38 -8.36 8.20
C LEU A 111 0.51 -8.96 7.09
N ILE A 112 -0.65 -8.38 6.81
CA ILE A 112 -1.52 -8.79 5.70
C ILE A 112 -0.80 -8.60 4.36
N SER A 113 -0.12 -7.46 4.17
CA SER A 113 0.66 -7.20 2.94
C SER A 113 1.80 -8.19 2.75
N LEU A 114 2.51 -8.55 3.82
CA LEU A 114 3.55 -9.58 3.79
C LEU A 114 2.99 -10.96 3.45
N LEU A 115 1.84 -11.32 4.02
CA LEU A 115 1.15 -12.58 3.73
C LEU A 115 0.73 -12.63 2.25
N ILE A 116 0.08 -11.58 1.75
CA ILE A 116 -0.35 -11.46 0.36
C ILE A 116 0.86 -11.56 -0.59
N MET A 117 1.94 -10.83 -0.31
CA MET A 117 3.19 -10.90 -1.08
C MET A 117 3.75 -12.32 -1.11
N SER A 118 3.79 -13.00 0.05
CA SER A 118 4.32 -14.36 0.16
C SER A 118 3.48 -15.36 -0.63
N LEU A 119 2.15 -15.26 -0.57
CA LEU A 119 1.24 -16.13 -1.32
C LEU A 119 1.43 -15.95 -2.83
N ILE A 120 1.59 -14.71 -3.30
CA ILE A 120 1.83 -14.43 -4.72
C ILE A 120 3.20 -14.95 -5.17
N ILE A 121 4.24 -14.82 -4.34
CA ILE A 121 5.54 -15.47 -4.62
C ILE A 121 5.33 -16.98 -4.80
N LEU A 122 4.66 -17.66 -3.88
CA LEU A 122 4.45 -19.10 -3.99
C LEU A 122 3.67 -19.50 -5.25
N VAL A 123 2.71 -18.68 -5.68
CA VAL A 123 1.95 -18.86 -6.92
C VAL A 123 2.82 -18.66 -8.18
N GLU A 124 3.63 -17.60 -8.22
CA GLU A 124 4.47 -17.28 -9.39
C GLU A 124 5.62 -18.30 -9.56
N PHE A 125 6.16 -18.81 -8.46
CA PHE A 125 7.20 -19.85 -8.46
C PHE A 125 6.63 -21.28 -8.56
N GLN A 126 5.33 -21.44 -8.83
CA GLN A 126 4.67 -22.74 -9.04
C GLN A 126 4.77 -23.71 -7.84
N VAL A 127 4.84 -23.16 -6.63
CA VAL A 127 4.84 -23.94 -5.38
C VAL A 127 3.40 -24.28 -4.95
N LEU A 128 2.42 -23.45 -5.33
CA LEU A 128 0.98 -23.59 -5.07
C LEU A 128 0.17 -23.51 -6.37
#